data_AF-B1VF23-F1
#
_entry.id   AF-B1VF23-F1
#
_cell.length_a   1.000
_cell.length_b   1.000
_cell.length_c   1.000
_cell.angle_alpha   90.00
_cell.angle_beta   90.00
_cell.angle_gamma   90.00
#
_symmetry.space_group_name_H-M   'P 1'
#
loop_
_entity.id
_entity.type
_entity.pdbx_description
1 polymer ?
#
loop_
_entity_poly.entity_id
_entity_poly.type
_entity_poly.pdbx_seq_one_letter_code
_entity_poly.pdbx_strand_id
1 'polypeptide(L)'
;MRAAASLLLGLGVAAMVMPLATTWQVMVLVIAIGAGFLVTFSHPYRKKVRAAVESTGRKYKTSVAQIMPLFPLWLTLMILPAFQIHSWIAALIVLALAGAYAWVSFPSIDGTRYLAEPGTGQVRDDA
;
A
#
# COMPACT_ATOMS: atom_id res chain seq x y z
N MET A 1 -9.08 -6.26 -3.15
CA MET A 1 -7.75 -6.12 -2.50
C MET A 1 -7.18 -4.72 -2.66
N ARG A 2 -6.81 -4.32 -3.88
CA ARG A 2 -6.10 -3.05 -4.15
C ARG A 2 -6.80 -1.83 -3.54
N ALA A 3 -8.11 -1.68 -3.75
CA ALA A 3 -8.93 -0.59 -3.20
C ALA A 3 -8.89 -0.52 -1.67
N ALA A 4 -9.15 -1.65 -1.01
CA ALA A 4 -9.26 -1.71 0.43
C ALA A 4 -7.91 -1.43 1.09
N ALA A 5 -6.84 -2.03 0.59
CA ALA A 5 -5.50 -1.81 1.14
C ALA A 5 -4.97 -0.41 0.83
N SER A 6 -5.22 0.16 -0.35
CA SER A 6 -4.85 1.56 -0.64
C SER A 6 -5.62 2.55 0.22
N LEU A 7 -6.91 2.32 0.46
CA LEU A 7 -7.72 3.16 1.32
C LEU A 7 -7.28 3.08 2.79
N LEU A 8 -6.95 1.88 3.28
CA LEU A 8 -6.43 1.67 4.63
C LEU A 8 -5.05 2.32 4.84
N LEU A 9 -4.15 2.21 3.85
CA LEU A 9 -2.86 2.90 3.91
C LEU A 9 -3.03 4.42 3.87
N GLY A 10 -3.91 4.93 2.99
CA GLY A 10 -4.24 6.35 2.93
C GLY A 10 -4.86 6.86 4.24
N LEU A 11 -5.73 6.07 4.86
CA LEU A 11 -6.35 6.39 6.15
C LEU A 11 -5.32 6.47 7.27
N GLY A 12 -4.34 5.56 7.28
CA GLY A 12 -3.24 5.61 8.23
C GLY A 12 -2.48 6.95 8.14
N VAL A 13 -2.11 7.38 6.93
CA VAL A 13 -1.40 8.66 6.74
C VAL A 13 -2.30 9.85 7.08
N ALA A 14 -3.58 9.82 6.68
CA ALA A 14 -4.55 10.88 6.95
C ALA A 14 -4.85 11.07 8.45
N ALA A 15 -4.73 10.01 9.26
CA ALA A 15 -4.93 10.09 10.70
C ALA A 15 -4.01 11.12 11.38
N MET A 16 -2.82 11.37 10.83
CA MET A 16 -1.85 12.32 11.39
C MET A 16 -2.28 13.79 11.30
N VAL A 17 -3.28 14.12 10.48
CA VAL A 17 -3.78 15.50 10.32
C VAL A 17 -5.23 15.67 10.79
N MET A 18 -5.83 14.60 11.32
CA MET A 18 -7.16 14.64 11.91
C MET A 18 -7.15 15.45 13.21
N PRO A 19 -8.21 16.22 13.52
CA PRO A 19 -8.33 16.95 14.77
C PRO A 19 -8.71 16.00 15.92
N LEU A 20 -7.82 15.06 16.24
CA LEU A 20 -7.95 14.06 17.28
C LEU A 20 -6.75 14.18 18.23
N ALA A 21 -6.89 13.71 19.47
CA ALA A 21 -5.74 13.60 20.36
C ALA A 21 -4.70 12.64 19.78
N THR A 22 -3.42 12.93 20.00
CA THR A 22 -2.29 12.18 19.42
C THR A 22 -2.38 10.67 19.66
N THR A 23 -2.82 10.24 20.86
CA THR A 23 -3.01 8.81 21.17
C THR A 23 -4.00 8.14 20.21
N TRP A 24 -5.10 8.81 19.88
CA TRP A 24 -6.10 8.30 18.94
C TRP A 24 -5.59 8.28 17.50
N GLN A 25 -4.86 9.33 17.08
CA GLN A 25 -4.24 9.36 15.76
C GLN A 25 -3.29 8.18 15.55
N VAL A 26 -2.44 7.88 16.54
CA VAL A 26 -1.49 6.75 16.50
C VAL A 26 -2.22 5.41 16.50
N MET A 27 -3.29 5.24 17.28
CA MET A 27 -4.09 4.01 17.26
C MET A 27 -4.73 3.76 15.89
N VAL A 28 -5.35 4.78 15.29
CA VAL A 28 -5.94 4.68 13.95
C VAL A 28 -4.87 4.32 12.91
N LEU A 29 -3.70 4.96 12.98
CA LEU A 29 -2.56 4.65 12.11
C LEU A 29 -2.15 3.17 12.17
N VAL A 30 -1.90 2.66 13.37
CA VAL A 30 -1.44 1.28 13.58
C VAL A 30 -2.49 0.28 13.11
N ILE A 31 -3.75 0.50 13.46
CA ILE A 31 -4.86 -0.38 13.06
C ILE A 31 -5.05 -0.35 11.54
N ALA A 32 -5.04 0.83 10.92
CA ALA A 32 -5.26 0.97 9.48
C ALA A 32 -4.12 0.35 8.66
N ILE A 33 -2.86 0.62 9.02
CA ILE A 33 -1.70 -0.01 8.36
C ILE A 33 -1.70 -1.52 8.60
N GLY A 34 -1.91 -1.95 9.84
CA GLY A 34 -1.97 -3.38 10.19
C GLY A 34 -3.05 -4.13 9.41
N ALA A 35 -4.26 -3.56 9.33
CA ALA A 35 -5.35 -4.11 8.53
C ALA A 35 -5.03 -4.09 7.03
N GLY A 36 -4.39 -3.03 6.52
CA GLY A 36 -3.95 -2.94 5.12
C GLY A 36 -2.97 -4.06 4.76
N PHE A 37 -2.00 -4.34 5.64
CA PHE A 37 -1.09 -5.46 5.48
C PHE A 37 -1.79 -6.81 5.64
N LEU A 38 -2.68 -6.96 6.61
CA LEU A 38 -3.44 -8.19 6.81
C LEU A 38 -4.27 -8.52 5.56
N VAL A 39 -4.98 -7.55 4.99
CA VAL A 39 -5.75 -7.71 3.75
C VAL A 39 -4.85 -8.07 2.56
N THR A 40 -3.64 -7.51 2.51
CA THR A 40 -2.67 -7.79 1.46
C THR A 40 -2.07 -9.19 1.58
N PHE A 41 -1.68 -9.61 2.78
CA PHE A 41 -0.99 -10.88 3.01
C PHE A 41 -1.92 -12.08 3.19
N SER A 42 -3.11 -11.90 3.76
CA SER A 42 -4.06 -12.99 4.00
C SER A 42 -4.86 -13.38 2.76
N HIS A 43 -4.74 -12.63 1.65
CA HIS A 43 -5.58 -12.93 0.50
C HIS A 43 -5.12 -14.20 -0.25
N PRO A 44 -6.06 -15.11 -0.59
CA PRO A 44 -5.76 -16.34 -1.35
C PRO A 44 -5.10 -16.12 -2.73
N TYR A 45 -5.05 -14.87 -3.20
CA TYR A 45 -4.38 -14.49 -4.45
C TYR A 45 -2.87 -14.69 -4.38
N ARG A 46 -2.21 -14.40 -3.24
CA ARG A 46 -0.76 -14.67 -3.09
C ARG A 46 -0.43 -16.16 -3.14
N LYS A 47 -1.35 -17.03 -2.73
CA LYS A 47 -1.17 -18.49 -2.88
C LYS A 47 -1.18 -18.90 -4.36
N LYS A 48 -2.07 -18.31 -5.17
CA LYS A 48 -2.14 -18.55 -6.62
C LYS A 48 -0.92 -18.00 -7.36
N VAL A 49 -0.49 -16.78 -7.04
CA VAL A 49 0.72 -16.16 -7.63
C VAL A 49 1.97 -16.95 -7.26
N ARG A 50 2.09 -17.42 -6.01
CA ARG A 50 3.22 -18.25 -5.58
C ARG A 50 3.25 -19.58 -6.33
N ALA A 51 2.10 -20.25 -6.48
CA ALA A 51 2.01 -21.48 -7.26
C ALA A 51 2.37 -21.29 -8.74
N ALA A 52 1.95 -20.18 -9.36
CA ALA A 52 2.26 -19.85 -10.76
C ALA A 52 3.74 -19.47 -10.99
N VAL A 53 4.41 -18.87 -10.01
CA VAL A 53 5.84 -18.52 -10.11
C VAL A 53 6.74 -19.73 -9.82
N GLU A 54 6.32 -20.60 -8.90
CA GLU A 54 7.04 -21.81 -8.52
C GLU A 54 6.96 -22.89 -9.62
N SER A 55 5.88 -22.92 -10.42
CA SER A 55 5.78 -23.76 -11.62
C SER A 55 6.73 -23.36 -12.75
N THR A 56 7.23 -22.11 -12.76
CA THR A 56 8.23 -21.63 -13.73
C THR A 56 9.68 -21.79 -13.23
N GLY A 57 9.90 -22.44 -12.09
CA GLY A 57 11.24 -22.66 -11.51
C GLY A 57 11.92 -21.39 -10.97
N ARG A 58 11.23 -20.24 -10.93
CA ARG A 58 11.78 -18.98 -10.39
C ARG A 58 11.45 -18.87 -8.90
N LYS A 59 12.46 -18.53 -8.08
CA LYS A 59 12.25 -18.26 -6.64
C LYS A 59 11.55 -16.91 -6.46
N TYR A 60 10.42 -16.92 -5.77
CA TYR A 60 9.73 -15.71 -5.32
C TYR A 60 10.63 -14.97 -4.31
N LYS A 61 11.38 -13.96 -4.77
CA LYS A 61 12.20 -13.10 -3.91
C LYS A 61 11.58 -11.72 -3.82
N THR A 62 11.37 -11.26 -2.60
CA THR A 62 10.97 -9.89 -2.31
C THR A 62 12.16 -8.97 -2.66
N SER A 63 12.01 -8.15 -3.70
CA SER A 63 13.07 -7.25 -4.16
C SER A 63 12.98 -5.88 -3.49
N VAL A 64 14.09 -5.16 -3.36
CA VAL A 64 14.12 -3.76 -2.89
C VAL A 64 13.20 -2.88 -3.75
N ALA A 65 13.08 -3.19 -5.05
CA ALA A 65 12.17 -2.50 -5.97
C ALA A 65 10.68 -2.66 -5.61
N GLN A 66 10.31 -3.71 -4.86
CA GLN A 66 8.95 -3.94 -4.37
C GLN A 66 8.63 -3.11 -3.12
N ILE A 67 9.67 -2.71 -2.36
CA ILE A 67 9.57 -1.90 -1.14
C ILE A 67 9.69 -0.41 -1.47
N MET A 68 10.45 -0.05 -2.50
CA MET A 68 10.69 1.34 -2.93
C MET A 68 9.43 2.22 -3.05
N PRO A 69 8.27 1.73 -3.54
CA PRO A 69 7.04 2.53 -3.61
C PRO A 69 6.43 2.86 -2.24
N LEU A 70 6.82 2.18 -1.16
CA LEU A 70 6.36 2.52 0.19
C LEU A 70 7.14 3.70 0.79
N PHE A 71 8.33 4.00 0.26
CA PHE A 71 9.21 5.02 0.82
C PHE A 71 8.58 6.43 0.82
N PRO A 72 7.89 6.89 -0.24
CA PRO A 72 7.25 8.20 -0.20
C PRO A 72 6.10 8.29 0.81
N LEU A 73 5.30 7.22 0.97
CA LEU A 73 4.25 7.19 2.01
C LEU A 73 4.85 7.27 3.42
N TRP A 74 5.96 6.55 3.64
CA TRP A 74 6.70 6.63 4.90
C TRP A 74 7.25 8.03 5.14
N LEU A 75 7.83 8.66 4.12
CA LEU A 75 8.35 10.03 4.21
C LEU A 75 7.23 11.01 4.56
N THR A 76 6.08 10.90 3.89
CA THR A 76 4.89 11.71 4.20
C THR A 76 4.47 11.55 5.65
N LEU A 77 4.45 10.33 6.17
CA LEU A 77 4.10 10.04 7.57
C LEU A 77 5.07 10.68 8.56
N MET A 78 6.36 10.74 8.23
CA MET A 78 7.37 11.41 9.08
C MET A 78 7.24 12.93 9.08
N ILE A 79 6.86 13.52 7.94
CA ILE A 79 6.82 14.97 7.79
C ILE A 79 5.48 15.55 8.29
N LEU A 80 4.35 14.86 8.05
CA LEU A 80 3.00 15.37 8.36
C LEU A 80 2.80 15.87 9.80
N PRO A 81 3.24 15.13 10.84
CA PRO A 81 3.08 15.55 12.23
C PRO A 81 3.80 16.87 12.54
N ALA A 82 4.88 17.20 11.81
CA ALA A 82 5.66 18.41 12.04
C ALA A 82 4.89 19.69 11.70
N PHE A 83 3.88 19.60 10.82
CA PHE A 83 3.05 20.74 10.45
C PHE A 83 1.91 21.03 11.42
N GLN A 84 1.67 20.16 12.42
CA GLN A 84 0.61 20.33 13.44
C GLN A 84 -0.76 20.71 12.84
N ILE A 85 -1.13 20.09 11.72
CA ILE A 85 -2.39 20.35 11.03
C ILE A 85 -3.50 19.56 11.74
N HIS A 86 -4.57 20.24 12.14
CA HIS A 86 -5.71 19.64 12.83
C HIS A 86 -7.01 19.98 12.08
N SER A 87 -7.23 19.33 10.93
CA SER A 87 -8.38 19.65 10.06
C SER A 87 -8.93 18.42 9.36
N TRP A 88 -10.25 18.25 9.41
CA TRP A 88 -10.95 17.21 8.67
C TRP A 88 -10.82 17.37 7.15
N ILE A 89 -10.77 18.62 6.66
CA ILE A 89 -10.58 18.89 5.23
C ILE A 89 -9.18 18.44 4.79
N ALA A 90 -8.15 18.77 5.58
CA ALA A 90 -6.79 18.32 5.32
C ALA A 90 -6.68 16.79 5.37
N ALA A 91 -7.36 16.15 6.34
CA ALA A 91 -7.41 14.69 6.42
C ALA A 91 -8.02 14.05 5.18
N LEU A 92 -9.11 14.60 4.63
CA LEU A 92 -9.71 14.10 3.39
C LEU A 92 -8.77 14.27 2.18
N ILE A 93 -8.07 15.41 2.08
CA ILE A 93 -7.10 15.65 1.00
C ILE A 93 -5.94 14.65 1.10
N VAL A 94 -5.37 14.49 2.30
CA VAL A 94 -4.28 13.52 2.54
C VAL A 94 -4.74 12.10 2.25
N LEU A 95 -5.95 11.72 2.68
CA LEU A 95 -6.53 10.41 2.39
C LEU A 95 -6.62 10.16 0.89
N ALA A 96 -7.12 11.13 0.13
CA ALA A 96 -7.25 11.02 -1.31
C ALA A 96 -5.88 10.88 -2.00
N LEU A 97 -4.91 11.74 -1.64
CA LEU A 97 -3.57 11.73 -2.23
C LEU A 97 -2.79 10.46 -1.87
N ALA A 98 -2.74 10.11 -0.58
CA ALA A 98 -2.03 8.92 -0.11
C ALA A 98 -2.70 7.63 -0.61
N GLY A 99 -4.04 7.60 -0.63
CA GLY A 99 -4.81 6.48 -1.18
C GLY A 99 -4.60 6.30 -2.69
N ALA A 100 -4.64 7.39 -3.47
CA ALA A 100 -4.37 7.34 -4.91
C ALA A 100 -2.93 6.87 -5.20
N TYR A 101 -1.96 7.39 -4.43
CA TYR A 101 -0.56 6.96 -4.56
C TYR A 101 -0.39 5.48 -4.22
N ALA A 102 -0.99 5.01 -3.10
CA ALA A 102 -0.96 3.61 -2.71
C ALA A 102 -1.61 2.71 -3.78
N TRP A 103 -2.69 3.17 -4.43
CA TRP A 103 -3.36 2.44 -5.50
C TRP A 103 -2.46 2.24 -6.74
N VAL A 104 -1.74 3.28 -7.15
CA VAL A 104 -0.80 3.24 -8.28
C VAL A 104 0.44 2.41 -7.96
N SER A 105 0.90 2.45 -6.71
CA SER A 105 2.07 1.69 -6.22
C SER A 105 1.77 0.21 -6.00
N PHE A 106 0.50 -0.16 -5.82
CA PHE A 106 0.08 -1.52 -5.48
C PHE A 106 0.56 -2.64 -6.41
N PRO A 107 0.60 -2.49 -7.76
CA PRO A 107 1.13 -3.51 -8.67
C PRO A 107 2.60 -3.85 -8.43
N SER A 108 3.38 -2.87 -8.00
CA SER A 108 4.78 -3.08 -7.62
C SER A 108 4.87 -3.86 -6.31
N ILE A 109 3.96 -3.62 -5.37
CA ILE A 109 3.92 -4.22 -4.02
C ILE A 109 3.40 -5.66 -4.05
N ASP A 110 2.40 -5.98 -4.88
CA ASP A 110 1.83 -7.32 -4.99
C ASP A 110 2.63 -8.23 -5.96
N GLY A 111 3.65 -7.68 -6.63
CA GLY A 111 4.48 -8.42 -7.55
C GLY A 111 3.77 -8.82 -8.85
N THR A 112 2.57 -8.28 -9.13
CA THR A 112 1.87 -8.49 -10.41
C THR A 112 2.67 -7.92 -11.59
N ARG A 113 3.60 -7.00 -11.34
CA ARG A 113 4.61 -6.58 -12.32
C ARG A 113 5.53 -7.70 -12.81
N TYR A 114 5.69 -8.80 -12.07
CA TYR A 114 6.45 -9.97 -12.54
C TYR A 114 5.66 -10.84 -13.53
N LEU A 115 4.34 -10.63 -13.63
CA LEU A 115 3.45 -11.29 -14.59
C LEU A 115 3.21 -10.45 -15.86
N ALA A 116 3.59 -9.17 -15.82
CA ALA A 116 3.56 -8.30 -16.99
C ALA A 116 4.85 -8.49 -17.80
N GLU A 117 4.72 -8.72 -19.11
CA GLU A 117 5.88 -8.80 -19.99
C GLU A 117 6.67 -7.49 -19.98
N PRO A 118 8.02 -7.55 -19.97
CA PRO A 118 8.85 -6.35 -20.09
C PRO A 118 8.58 -5.66 -21.43
N GLY A 119 7.87 -4.53 -21.41
CA GLY A 119 7.67 -3.66 -22.57
C GLY A 119 6.24 -3.54 -23.11
N THR A 120 5.29 -4.38 -22.68
CA THR A 120 3.92 -4.39 -23.24
C THR A 120 2.82 -4.04 -22.24
N GLY A 121 3.08 -4.14 -20.93
CA GLY A 121 2.09 -3.80 -19.89
C GLY A 121 0.86 -4.71 -19.86
N GLN A 122 0.85 -5.81 -20.63
CA GLN A 122 -0.23 -6.79 -20.65
C GLN A 122 0.07 -7.94 -19.69
N VAL A 123 -1.00 -8.40 -19.02
CA VAL A 123 -0.97 -9.61 -18.20
C VAL A 123 -0.99 -10.78 -19.18
N ARG A 124 -0.02 -11.69 -19.04
CA ARG A 124 0.05 -12.89 -19.88
C ARG A 124 -1.13 -13.82 -19.53
N ASP A 125 -2.07 -14.00 -20.45
CA ASP A 125 -3.36 -14.67 -20.26
C ASP A 125 -3.29 -16.22 -20.27
N ASP A 126 -2.10 -16.80 -20.33
CA ASP A 126 -1.84 -18.23 -20.51
C ASP A 126 -1.31 -18.97 -19.26
N ALA A 127 -1.71 -18.57 -18.05
CA ALA A 127 -1.34 -19.28 -16.80
C ALA A 127 -2.49 -19.57 -15.84
#